data_AF-A0A3M2ZUZ0-F1
#
_entry.id   AF-A0A3M2ZUZ0-F1
#
_cell.length_a   1.000
_cell.length_b   1.000
_cell.length_c   1.000
_cell.angle_alpha   90.00
_cell.angle_beta   90.00
_cell.angle_gamma   90.00
#
_symmetry.space_group_name_H-M   'P 1'
#
loop_
_entity.id
_entity.type
_entity.pdbx_description
1 polymer ?
#
loop_
_entity_poly.entity_id
_entity_poly.type
_entity_poly.pdbx_seq_one_letter_code
_entity_poly.pdbx_strand_id
1 'polypeptide(L)'
;MTEEKIIAFKKAGLDHIQISFQASDEQVNNMLAGSKKAFAQKLEMAKAVKKHGYPMVLNFVTHRHNIDRIDKIIELCLALEADFVELATCQFYGWAHLNRVGLLPTKDQLVRAEAVTNEYRDQLAAQDHPCKLIFVTPDYYEERPKACMNGWGNIFLTVTPDGTALPCHGARQMPIQFPNVREHSMQHIWYDSFGFNRFRGYDWMPEPCRSCDEKEKDFGG
;
A
#
# COMPACT_ATOMS: atom_id res chain seq x y z
N MET A 1 -8.99 15.76 -8.38
CA MET A 1 -8.53 16.88 -7.53
C MET A 1 -8.35 18.10 -8.43
N THR A 2 -8.72 19.32 -8.01
CA THR A 2 -8.45 20.55 -8.79
C THR A 2 -7.34 21.34 -8.12
N GLU A 3 -6.71 22.28 -8.84
CA GLU A 3 -5.64 23.13 -8.28
C GLU A 3 -6.16 23.97 -7.10
N GLU A 4 -7.41 24.46 -7.16
CA GLU A 4 -8.00 25.22 -6.05
C GLU A 4 -8.08 24.38 -4.76
N LYS A 5 -8.38 23.08 -4.87
CA LYS A 5 -8.40 22.17 -3.72
C LYS A 5 -7.00 21.94 -3.16
N ILE A 6 -5.98 21.83 -4.00
CA ILE A 6 -4.57 21.66 -3.56
C ILE A 6 -4.15 22.86 -2.71
N ILE A 7 -4.47 24.08 -3.16
CA ILE A 7 -4.20 25.32 -2.43
C ILE A 7 -4.99 25.37 -1.12
N ALA A 8 -6.27 25.02 -1.14
CA ALA A 8 -7.11 24.99 0.05
C ALA A 8 -6.58 24.00 1.11
N PHE A 9 -6.14 22.81 0.68
CA PHE A 9 -5.53 21.84 1.59
C PHE A 9 -4.21 22.33 2.17
N LYS A 10 -3.43 23.12 1.41
CA LYS A 10 -2.13 23.60 1.89
C LYS A 10 -2.36 24.60 3.02
N LYS A 11 -3.33 25.48 2.83
CA LYS A 11 -3.78 26.44 3.85
C LYS A 11 -4.35 25.74 5.09
N ALA A 12 -5.01 24.60 4.90
CA ALA A 12 -5.56 23.79 6.00
C ALA A 12 -4.49 22.96 6.74
N GLY A 13 -3.24 22.95 6.27
CA GLY A 13 -2.14 22.23 6.92
C GLY A 13 -2.01 20.76 6.51
N LEU A 14 -2.50 20.35 5.33
CA LEU A 14 -2.24 19.01 4.82
C LEU A 14 -0.73 18.81 4.60
N ASP A 15 -0.17 17.72 5.13
CA ASP A 15 1.28 17.48 5.12
C ASP A 15 1.82 17.01 3.77
N HIS A 16 1.17 16.02 3.16
CA HIS A 16 1.62 15.39 1.92
C HIS A 16 0.43 14.90 1.08
N ILE A 17 0.70 14.62 -0.20
CA ILE A 17 -0.30 14.05 -1.12
C ILE A 17 0.31 12.83 -1.80
N GLN A 18 -0.44 11.73 -1.76
CA GLN A 18 -0.15 10.51 -2.50
C GLN A 18 -1.02 10.40 -3.75
N ILE A 19 -0.39 10.11 -4.89
CA ILE A 19 -1.07 9.94 -6.18
C ILE A 19 -0.83 8.53 -6.67
N SER A 20 -1.91 7.80 -6.92
CA SER A 20 -1.83 6.42 -7.41
C SER A 20 -1.89 6.36 -8.93
N PHE A 21 -0.87 5.80 -9.58
CA PHE A 21 -0.85 5.43 -10.99
C PHE A 21 -1.00 3.91 -11.16
N GLN A 22 -1.46 3.46 -12.33
CA GLN A 22 -1.63 2.03 -12.61
C GLN A 22 -0.52 1.46 -13.50
N ALA A 23 0.09 2.31 -14.34
CA ALA A 23 1.23 1.96 -15.18
C ALA A 23 1.98 3.23 -15.60
N SER A 24 3.21 3.07 -16.10
CA SER A 24 3.99 4.16 -16.70
C SER A 24 3.54 4.53 -18.12
N ASP A 25 2.88 3.60 -18.81
CA ASP A 25 2.30 3.81 -20.14
C ASP A 25 0.85 4.31 -20.04
N GLU A 26 0.51 5.31 -20.85
CA GLU A 26 -0.82 5.91 -20.85
C GLU A 26 -1.92 4.92 -21.22
N GLN A 27 -1.72 4.11 -22.27
CA GLN A 27 -2.72 3.18 -22.75
C GLN A 27 -3.01 2.11 -21.70
N VAL A 28 -1.98 1.53 -21.11
CA VAL A 28 -2.10 0.54 -20.04
C VAL A 28 -2.73 1.17 -18.79
N ASN A 29 -2.27 2.36 -18.37
CA ASN A 29 -2.82 3.02 -17.20
C ASN A 29 -4.32 3.34 -17.38
N ASN A 30 -4.71 3.87 -18.55
CA ASN A 30 -6.10 4.23 -18.83
C ASN A 30 -7.00 3.00 -18.90
N MET A 31 -6.51 1.89 -19.46
CA MET A 31 -7.21 0.60 -19.48
C MET A 31 -7.46 0.10 -18.04
N LEU A 32 -6.42 0.04 -17.21
CA LEU A 32 -6.52 -0.41 -15.81
C LEU A 32 -7.37 0.52 -14.94
N ALA A 33 -7.31 1.83 -15.20
CA ALA A 33 -8.10 2.82 -14.48
C ALA A 33 -9.56 2.90 -14.96
N GLY A 34 -9.93 2.22 -16.05
CA GLY A 34 -11.27 2.30 -16.65
C GLY A 34 -11.63 3.69 -17.20
N SER A 35 -10.63 4.53 -17.51
CA SER A 35 -10.84 5.91 -17.97
C SER A 35 -9.73 6.38 -18.90
N LYS A 36 -10.10 6.83 -20.10
CA LYS A 36 -9.20 7.39 -21.12
C LYS A 36 -8.50 8.69 -20.68
N LYS A 37 -8.95 9.33 -19.60
CA LYS A 37 -8.38 10.59 -19.11
C LYS A 37 -7.53 10.41 -17.86
N ALA A 38 -7.46 9.20 -17.30
CA ALA A 38 -6.88 8.95 -15.99
C ALA A 38 -5.40 9.30 -15.94
N PHE A 39 -4.62 8.92 -16.96
CA PHE A 39 -3.19 9.19 -16.99
C PHE A 39 -2.90 10.68 -17.06
N ALA A 40 -3.45 11.37 -18.06
CA ALA A 40 -3.31 12.81 -18.23
C ALA A 40 -3.71 13.60 -16.98
N GLN A 41 -4.85 13.25 -16.35
CA GLN A 41 -5.30 13.90 -15.12
C GLN A 41 -4.34 13.69 -13.93
N LYS A 42 -3.74 12.50 -13.81
CA LYS A 42 -2.77 12.21 -12.75
C LYS A 42 -1.45 12.94 -12.98
N LEU A 43 -0.98 13.06 -14.24
CA LEU A 43 0.19 13.87 -14.58
C LEU A 43 -0.01 15.34 -14.21
N GLU A 44 -1.15 15.91 -14.57
CA GLU A 44 -1.47 17.31 -14.22
C GLU A 44 -1.60 17.49 -12.70
N MET A 45 -2.18 16.50 -12.00
CA MET A 45 -2.22 16.50 -10.53
C MET A 45 -0.81 16.44 -9.92
N ALA A 46 0.08 15.57 -10.41
CA ALA A 46 1.45 15.44 -9.91
C ALA A 46 2.24 16.76 -10.06
N LYS A 47 2.19 17.36 -11.25
CA LYS A 47 2.79 18.67 -11.50
C LYS A 47 2.24 19.75 -10.57
N ALA A 48 0.92 19.78 -10.37
CA ALA A 48 0.29 20.76 -9.48
C ALA A 48 0.69 20.54 -8.01
N VAL A 49 0.74 19.30 -7.54
CA VAL A 49 1.19 18.96 -6.17
C VAL A 49 2.61 19.44 -5.94
N LYS A 50 3.54 19.14 -6.86
CA LYS A 50 4.94 19.57 -6.75
C LYS A 50 5.08 21.10 -6.83
N LYS A 51 4.39 21.75 -7.77
CA LYS A 51 4.34 23.22 -7.92
C LYS A 51 3.95 23.94 -6.63
N HIS A 52 3.04 23.36 -5.84
CA HIS A 52 2.57 23.94 -4.57
C HIS A 52 3.39 23.49 -3.34
N GLY A 53 4.57 22.89 -3.57
CA GLY A 53 5.53 22.56 -2.51
C GLY A 53 5.03 21.50 -1.54
N TYR A 54 4.27 20.53 -2.03
CA TYR A 54 3.96 19.32 -1.25
C TYR A 54 5.06 18.27 -1.43
N PRO A 55 5.46 17.59 -0.35
CA PRO A 55 6.04 16.26 -0.46
C PRO A 55 5.09 15.37 -1.26
N MET A 56 5.59 14.78 -2.34
CA MET A 56 4.80 13.98 -3.27
C MET A 56 5.19 12.51 -3.20
N VAL A 57 4.20 11.69 -2.88
CA VAL A 57 4.30 10.23 -2.93
C VAL A 57 3.62 9.73 -4.20
N LEU A 58 4.35 8.98 -5.03
CA LEU A 58 3.76 8.28 -6.17
C LEU A 58 3.66 6.80 -5.86
N ASN A 59 2.44 6.27 -5.91
CA ASN A 59 2.17 4.87 -5.60
C ASN A 59 1.72 4.13 -6.86
N PHE A 60 2.28 2.94 -7.06
CA PHE A 60 1.96 2.05 -8.16
C PHE A 60 1.66 0.67 -7.61
N VAL A 61 0.52 0.12 -8.01
CA VAL A 61 0.20 -1.28 -7.76
C VAL A 61 0.85 -2.14 -8.84
N THR A 62 1.83 -2.95 -8.47
CA THR A 62 2.51 -3.88 -9.38
C THR A 62 1.78 -5.23 -9.40
N HIS A 63 1.72 -5.84 -10.57
CA HIS A 63 1.10 -7.13 -10.83
C HIS A 63 1.76 -7.78 -12.05
N ARG A 64 1.38 -9.03 -12.37
CA ARG A 64 2.00 -9.84 -13.43
C ARG A 64 2.23 -9.10 -14.76
N HIS A 65 1.35 -8.18 -15.12
CA HIS A 65 1.38 -7.54 -16.43
C HIS A 65 2.19 -6.24 -16.50
N ASN A 66 2.55 -5.63 -15.36
CA ASN A 66 3.31 -4.37 -15.35
C ASN A 66 4.66 -4.45 -14.62
N ILE A 67 4.88 -5.49 -13.80
CA ILE A 67 6.05 -5.56 -12.93
C ILE A 67 7.39 -5.66 -13.68
N ASP A 68 7.42 -6.25 -14.87
CA ASP A 68 8.63 -6.28 -15.72
C ASP A 68 9.00 -4.89 -16.30
N ARG A 69 8.16 -3.86 -16.07
CA ARG A 69 8.39 -2.47 -16.50
C ARG A 69 8.62 -1.52 -15.33
N ILE A 70 9.12 -2.05 -14.21
CA ILE A 70 9.37 -1.28 -12.99
C ILE A 70 10.39 -0.16 -13.21
N ASP A 71 11.37 -0.38 -14.10
CA ASP A 71 12.31 0.62 -14.59
C ASP A 71 11.58 1.86 -15.12
N LYS A 72 10.60 1.67 -16.00
CA LYS A 72 9.82 2.75 -16.61
C LYS A 72 8.90 3.44 -15.62
N ILE A 73 8.44 2.72 -14.60
CA ILE A 73 7.68 3.32 -13.50
C ILE A 73 8.60 4.24 -12.69
N ILE A 74 9.80 3.78 -12.33
CA ILE A 74 10.78 4.57 -11.58
C ILE A 74 11.19 5.82 -12.40
N GLU A 75 11.53 5.66 -13.68
CA GLU A 75 11.87 6.76 -14.58
C GLU A 75 10.76 7.83 -14.64
N LEU A 76 9.50 7.42 -14.76
CA LEU A 76 8.36 8.34 -14.72
C LEU A 76 8.27 9.09 -13.38
N CYS A 77 8.49 8.40 -12.27
CA CYS A 77 8.42 9.01 -10.95
C CYS A 77 9.52 10.05 -10.72
N LEU A 78 10.73 9.76 -11.18
CA LEU A 78 11.86 10.68 -11.13
C LEU A 78 11.60 11.90 -12.02
N ALA A 79 11.06 11.70 -13.22
CA ALA A 79 10.68 12.80 -14.12
C ALA A 79 9.57 13.69 -13.55
N LEU A 80 8.74 13.15 -12.65
CA LEU A 80 7.71 13.90 -11.92
C LEU A 80 8.22 14.48 -10.59
N GLU A 81 9.51 14.32 -10.27
CA GLU A 81 10.14 14.82 -9.04
C GLU A 81 9.51 14.25 -7.76
N ALA A 82 9.12 12.98 -7.77
CA ALA A 82 8.58 12.31 -6.59
C ALA A 82 9.59 12.26 -5.44
N ASP A 83 9.12 12.53 -4.23
CA ASP A 83 9.93 12.43 -3.00
C ASP A 83 9.94 10.97 -2.50
N PHE A 84 8.82 10.26 -2.66
CA PHE A 84 8.70 8.84 -2.35
C PHE A 84 8.01 8.10 -3.51
N VAL A 85 8.51 6.91 -3.82
CA VAL A 85 7.92 6.01 -4.81
C VAL A 85 7.58 4.69 -4.13
N GLU A 86 6.30 4.37 -4.09
CA GLU A 86 5.79 3.12 -3.52
C GLU A 86 5.42 2.16 -4.65
N LEU A 87 6.20 1.11 -4.78
CA LEU A 87 6.05 0.03 -5.74
C LEU A 87 5.48 -1.18 -4.97
N ALA A 88 4.16 -1.19 -4.78
CA ALA A 88 3.49 -2.19 -3.95
C ALA A 88 2.87 -3.29 -4.81
N THR A 89 3.20 -4.55 -4.53
CA THR A 89 2.51 -5.65 -5.21
C THR A 89 1.03 -5.68 -4.85
N CYS A 90 0.19 -6.02 -5.82
CA CYS A 90 -1.26 -6.13 -5.65
C CYS A 90 -1.60 -6.95 -4.40
N GLN A 91 -2.39 -6.37 -3.50
CA GLN A 91 -2.89 -7.08 -2.34
C GLN A 91 -4.01 -8.03 -2.75
N PHE A 92 -3.81 -9.33 -2.55
CA PHE A 92 -4.71 -10.38 -3.02
C PHE A 92 -5.87 -10.67 -2.07
N TYR A 93 -6.67 -9.63 -1.82
CA TYR A 93 -7.94 -9.71 -1.10
C TYR A 93 -9.10 -9.35 -2.03
N GLY A 94 -10.28 -9.91 -1.79
CA GLY A 94 -11.51 -9.51 -2.49
C GLY A 94 -11.41 -9.77 -4.00
N TRP A 95 -11.57 -8.73 -4.82
CA TRP A 95 -11.56 -8.88 -6.28
C TRP A 95 -10.22 -9.38 -6.82
N ALA A 96 -9.11 -8.90 -6.26
CA ALA A 96 -7.77 -9.36 -6.64
C ALA A 96 -7.56 -10.83 -6.28
N HIS A 97 -8.11 -11.30 -5.16
CA HIS A 97 -8.07 -12.71 -4.77
C HIS A 97 -8.74 -13.62 -5.81
N LEU A 98 -9.93 -13.23 -6.28
CA LEU A 98 -10.68 -13.97 -7.31
C LEU A 98 -9.90 -14.05 -8.63
N ASN A 99 -9.04 -13.07 -8.91
CA ASN A 99 -8.26 -12.96 -10.14
C ASN A 99 -6.77 -13.30 -9.95
N ARG A 100 -6.40 -13.93 -8.82
CA ARG A 100 -4.98 -14.13 -8.44
C ARG A 100 -4.17 -14.85 -9.51
N VAL A 101 -4.78 -15.81 -10.20
CA VAL A 101 -4.09 -16.64 -11.20
C VAL A 101 -3.57 -15.79 -12.35
N GLY A 102 -4.29 -14.72 -12.72
CA GLY A 102 -3.88 -13.78 -13.75
C GLY A 102 -2.99 -12.65 -13.23
N LEU A 103 -3.18 -12.22 -11.99
CA LEU A 103 -2.56 -11.00 -11.46
C LEU A 103 -1.27 -11.24 -10.65
N LEU A 104 -1.09 -12.41 -10.03
CA LEU A 104 0.09 -12.70 -9.19
C LEU A 104 1.37 -12.75 -10.06
N PRO A 105 2.36 -11.87 -9.85
CA PRO A 105 3.67 -11.99 -10.49
C PRO A 105 4.30 -13.36 -10.25
N THR A 106 5.12 -13.84 -11.18
CA THR A 106 5.93 -15.04 -10.92
C THR A 106 7.08 -14.72 -9.97
N LYS A 107 7.68 -15.76 -9.36
CA LYS A 107 8.88 -15.60 -8.53
C LYS A 107 10.01 -14.90 -9.30
N ASP A 108 10.26 -15.31 -10.54
CA ASP A 108 11.29 -14.71 -11.38
C ASP A 108 11.01 -13.23 -11.71
N GLN A 109 9.74 -12.87 -11.92
CA GLN A 109 9.36 -11.47 -12.11
C GLN A 109 9.68 -10.61 -10.87
N LEU A 110 9.40 -11.13 -9.68
CA LEU A 110 9.70 -10.44 -8.42
C LEU A 110 11.20 -10.26 -8.21
N VAL A 111 11.99 -11.34 -8.42
CA VAL A 111 13.46 -11.29 -8.29
C VAL A 111 14.06 -10.26 -9.25
N ARG A 112 13.60 -10.24 -10.51
CA ARG A 112 14.06 -9.23 -11.48
C ARG A 112 13.67 -7.81 -11.06
N ALA A 113 12.43 -7.61 -10.64
CA ALA A 113 11.94 -6.28 -10.26
C ALA A 113 12.65 -5.75 -9.00
N GLU A 114 12.97 -6.61 -8.05
CA GLU A 114 13.76 -6.29 -6.87
C GLU A 114 15.19 -5.88 -7.25
N ALA A 115 15.85 -6.68 -8.11
CA ALA A 115 17.19 -6.37 -8.61
C ALA A 115 17.23 -4.99 -9.28
N VAL A 116 16.32 -4.73 -10.22
CA VAL A 116 16.21 -3.42 -10.90
C VAL A 116 15.96 -2.29 -9.89
N THR A 117 15.06 -2.49 -8.93
CA THR A 117 14.78 -1.44 -7.92
C THR A 117 16.02 -1.15 -7.07
N ASN A 118 16.81 -2.17 -6.72
CA ASN A 118 18.05 -2.00 -5.97
C ASN A 118 19.13 -1.27 -6.79
N GLU A 119 19.26 -1.59 -8.09
CA GLU A 119 20.15 -0.84 -8.99
C GLU A 119 19.79 0.66 -9.01
N TYR A 120 18.51 1.01 -9.10
CA TYR A 120 18.06 2.40 -9.02
C TYR A 120 18.31 3.03 -7.65
N ARG A 121 18.13 2.30 -6.54
CA ARG A 121 18.46 2.79 -5.20
C ARG A 121 19.94 3.15 -5.09
N ASP A 122 20.83 2.30 -5.59
CA ASP A 122 22.27 2.53 -5.57
C ASP A 122 22.65 3.75 -6.43
N GLN A 123 22.05 3.89 -7.61
CA GLN A 123 22.25 5.06 -8.48
C GLN A 123 21.78 6.36 -7.82
N LEU A 124 20.61 6.36 -7.20
CA LEU A 124 20.06 7.53 -6.51
C LEU A 124 20.91 7.89 -5.29
N ALA A 125 21.40 6.90 -4.53
CA ALA A 125 22.30 7.13 -3.41
C ALA A 125 23.65 7.70 -3.85
N ALA A 126 24.23 7.20 -4.94
CA ALA A 126 25.47 7.72 -5.51
C ALA A 126 25.36 9.18 -6.00
N GLN A 127 24.14 9.62 -6.32
CA GLN A 127 23.83 10.99 -6.75
C GLN A 127 23.38 11.89 -5.60
N ASP A 128 23.33 11.39 -4.36
CA ASP A 128 22.69 12.06 -3.21
C ASP A 128 21.27 12.55 -3.53
N HIS A 129 20.54 11.77 -4.35
CA HIS A 129 19.20 12.14 -4.80
C HIS A 129 18.19 11.90 -3.66
N PRO A 130 17.27 12.85 -3.38
CA PRO A 130 16.39 12.78 -2.20
C PRO A 130 15.29 11.71 -2.31
N CYS A 131 14.89 11.35 -3.53
CA CYS A 131 13.83 10.37 -3.81
C CYS A 131 14.09 9.01 -3.14
N LYS A 132 13.07 8.45 -2.46
CA LYS A 132 13.12 7.14 -1.82
C LYS A 132 12.24 6.12 -2.52
N LEU A 133 12.82 4.97 -2.89
CA LEU A 133 12.11 3.86 -3.52
C LEU A 133 11.74 2.79 -2.48
N ILE A 134 10.45 2.52 -2.32
CA ILE A 134 9.88 1.51 -1.44
C ILE A 134 9.29 0.41 -2.32
N PHE A 135 9.80 -0.81 -2.22
CA PHE A 135 9.31 -1.96 -2.98
C PHE A 135 8.76 -2.99 -2.01
N VAL A 136 7.49 -3.35 -2.18
CA VAL A 136 6.78 -4.30 -1.32
C VAL A 136 6.44 -5.53 -2.14
N THR A 137 7.14 -6.62 -1.85
CA THR A 137 6.91 -7.94 -2.44
C THR A 137 5.75 -8.67 -1.77
N PRO A 138 5.07 -9.57 -2.49
CA PRO A 138 4.01 -10.37 -1.90
C PRO A 138 4.60 -11.59 -1.19
N ASP A 139 3.96 -12.04 -0.10
CA ASP A 139 4.48 -13.16 0.71
C ASP A 139 4.16 -14.55 0.13
N TYR A 140 3.71 -14.63 -1.12
CA TYR A 140 3.30 -15.90 -1.78
C TYR A 140 4.46 -16.85 -2.10
N TYR A 141 5.69 -16.36 -2.12
CA TYR A 141 6.89 -17.15 -2.39
C TYR A 141 7.83 -17.24 -1.19
N GLU A 142 7.40 -16.70 -0.06
CA GLU A 142 8.13 -16.76 1.21
C GLU A 142 7.85 -18.09 1.90
N GLU A 143 8.86 -18.62 2.58
CA GLU A 143 8.73 -19.85 3.37
C GLU A 143 8.36 -19.56 4.83
N ARG A 144 8.44 -18.29 5.24
CA ARG A 144 8.09 -17.82 6.59
C ARG A 144 7.18 -16.60 6.53
N PRO A 145 6.21 -16.49 7.44
CA PRO A 145 5.31 -15.36 7.46
C PRO A 145 6.01 -14.08 7.95
N LYS A 146 5.46 -12.92 7.57
CA LYS A 146 5.92 -11.60 8.04
C LYS A 146 4.89 -11.03 9.00
N ALA A 147 5.34 -10.20 9.94
CA ALA A 147 4.44 -9.49 10.84
C ALA A 147 3.51 -8.52 10.08
N CYS A 148 2.29 -8.95 9.77
CA CYS A 148 1.29 -8.12 9.10
C CYS A 148 0.97 -6.89 9.96
N MET A 149 1.36 -5.69 9.50
CA MET A 149 1.22 -4.42 10.24
C MET A 149 1.76 -4.48 11.68
N ASN A 150 2.82 -5.26 11.91
CA ASN A 150 3.40 -5.50 13.23
C ASN A 150 2.38 -6.09 14.26
N GLY A 151 1.43 -6.89 13.78
CA GLY A 151 0.43 -7.58 14.60
C GLY A 151 -0.99 -7.00 14.51
N TRP A 152 -1.99 -7.85 14.77
CA TRP A 152 -3.40 -7.52 14.68
C TRP A 152 -3.81 -6.37 15.60
N GLY A 153 -4.33 -5.29 15.02
CA GLY A 153 -4.82 -4.14 15.79
C GLY A 153 -3.75 -3.53 16.70
N ASN A 154 -2.48 -3.57 16.29
CA ASN A 154 -1.35 -3.08 17.09
C ASN A 154 -1.02 -1.60 16.84
N ILE A 155 -1.05 -1.17 15.57
CA ILE A 155 -0.65 0.20 15.19
C ILE A 155 -1.65 0.93 14.30
N PHE A 156 -2.60 0.22 13.69
CA PHE A 156 -3.45 0.75 12.63
C PHE A 156 -4.93 0.43 12.84
N LEU A 157 -5.79 1.36 12.42
CA LEU A 157 -7.25 1.23 12.40
C LEU A 157 -7.78 1.86 11.10
N THR A 158 -8.70 1.16 10.42
CA THR A 158 -9.45 1.70 9.28
C THR A 158 -10.87 2.04 9.70
N VAL A 159 -11.38 3.21 9.33
CA VAL A 159 -12.83 3.51 9.38
C VAL A 159 -13.38 3.44 7.96
N THR A 160 -14.28 2.50 7.70
CA THR A 160 -14.94 2.36 6.39
C THR A 160 -16.01 3.46 6.21
N PRO A 161 -16.48 3.73 4.97
CA PRO A 161 -17.48 4.78 4.73
C PRO A 161 -18.79 4.63 5.50
N ASP A 162 -19.19 3.39 5.82
CA ASP A 162 -20.34 3.07 6.66
C ASP A 162 -20.06 3.25 8.17
N GLY A 163 -18.86 3.67 8.56
CA GLY A 163 -18.45 3.94 9.94
C GLY A 163 -17.89 2.73 10.69
N THR A 164 -17.85 1.54 10.09
CA THR A 164 -17.26 0.36 10.74
C THR A 164 -15.76 0.55 10.92
N ALA A 165 -15.26 0.30 12.14
CA ALA A 165 -13.84 0.33 12.45
C ALA A 165 -13.22 -1.06 12.33
N LEU A 166 -12.10 -1.18 11.61
CA LEU A 166 -11.41 -2.44 11.33
C LEU A 166 -9.96 -2.38 11.79
N PRO A 167 -9.39 -3.46 12.36
CA PRO A 167 -7.99 -3.51 12.77
C PRO A 167 -7.01 -3.62 11.58
N CYS A 168 -7.50 -3.99 10.40
CA CYS A 168 -6.80 -3.89 9.12
C CYS A 168 -7.82 -3.89 7.97
N HIS A 169 -7.39 -3.49 6.76
CA HIS A 169 -8.28 -3.48 5.59
C HIS A 169 -8.88 -4.87 5.28
N GLY A 170 -8.09 -5.95 5.43
CA GLY A 170 -8.52 -7.33 5.16
C GLY A 170 -9.55 -7.88 6.15
N ALA A 171 -9.64 -7.31 7.36
CA ALA A 171 -10.50 -7.81 8.44
C ALA A 171 -11.99 -7.87 8.05
N ARG A 172 -12.43 -7.02 7.11
CA ARG A 172 -13.83 -7.00 6.60
C ARG A 172 -14.29 -8.34 6.00
N GLN A 173 -13.37 -9.19 5.58
CA GLN A 173 -13.68 -10.49 4.97
C GLN A 173 -13.92 -11.60 5.99
N MET A 174 -13.60 -11.35 7.25
CA MET A 174 -13.71 -12.33 8.30
C MET A 174 -15.16 -12.40 8.80
N PRO A 175 -15.60 -13.58 9.29
CA PRO A 175 -16.91 -13.74 9.93
C PRO A 175 -16.88 -13.17 11.37
N ILE A 176 -16.43 -11.93 11.53
CA ILE A 176 -16.29 -11.21 12.80
C ILE A 176 -17.12 -9.93 12.71
N GLN A 177 -17.89 -9.64 13.75
CA GLN A 177 -18.57 -8.35 13.87
C GLN A 177 -17.60 -7.30 14.41
N PHE A 178 -17.58 -6.14 13.75
CA PHE A 178 -16.72 -5.02 14.08
C PHE A 178 -17.56 -3.80 14.50
N PRO A 179 -17.06 -2.99 15.45
CA PRO A 179 -17.82 -1.86 16.00
C PRO A 179 -17.94 -0.70 15.02
N ASN A 180 -18.92 0.18 15.23
CA ASN A 180 -19.11 1.41 14.44
C ASN A 180 -18.73 2.66 15.25
N VAL A 181 -18.02 3.60 14.62
CA VAL A 181 -17.59 4.87 15.26
C VAL A 181 -18.76 5.80 15.61
N ARG A 182 -19.96 5.56 15.06
CA ARG A 182 -21.17 6.30 15.44
C ARG A 182 -21.79 5.80 16.75
N GLU A 183 -21.41 4.60 17.19
CA GLU A 183 -21.98 3.92 18.37
C GLU A 183 -20.98 3.86 19.54
N HIS A 184 -19.69 3.79 19.23
CA HIS A 184 -18.62 3.64 20.22
C HIS A 184 -17.51 4.68 20.04
N SER A 185 -16.87 5.07 21.15
CA SER A 185 -15.69 5.92 21.11
C SER A 185 -14.49 5.20 20.49
N MET A 186 -13.57 5.95 19.88
CA MET A 186 -12.33 5.38 19.32
C MET A 186 -11.51 4.62 20.36
N GLN A 187 -11.48 5.10 21.60
CA GLN A 187 -10.80 4.42 22.71
C GLN A 187 -11.43 3.06 23.00
N HIS A 188 -12.77 2.99 23.08
CA HIS A 188 -13.46 1.73 23.31
C HIS A 188 -13.26 0.74 22.15
N ILE A 189 -13.40 1.23 20.92
CA ILE A 189 -13.14 0.45 19.71
C ILE A 189 -11.74 -0.15 19.77
N TRP A 190 -10.76 0.67 20.09
CA TRP A 190 -9.37 0.26 20.13
C TRP A 190 -9.07 -0.70 21.26
N TYR A 191 -9.46 -0.42 22.51
CA TYR A 191 -9.00 -1.20 23.67
C TYR A 191 -9.95 -2.32 24.09
N ASP A 192 -11.26 -2.17 23.89
CA ASP A 192 -12.26 -3.06 24.50
C ASP A 192 -13.01 -3.92 23.49
N SER A 193 -13.08 -3.50 22.23
CA SER A 193 -13.92 -4.20 21.26
C SER A 193 -13.43 -5.61 20.95
N PHE A 194 -14.37 -6.55 20.81
CA PHE A 194 -14.05 -7.94 20.51
C PHE A 194 -13.24 -8.10 19.22
N GLY A 195 -13.64 -7.41 18.14
CA GLY A 195 -12.97 -7.50 16.84
C GLY A 195 -11.50 -7.07 16.89
N PHE A 196 -11.15 -6.04 17.68
CA PHE A 196 -9.76 -5.59 17.83
C PHE A 196 -8.95 -6.49 18.75
N ASN A 197 -9.57 -7.10 19.76
CA ASN A 197 -8.86 -7.98 20.70
C ASN A 197 -8.84 -9.46 20.28
N ARG A 198 -9.60 -9.85 19.25
CA ARG A 198 -9.76 -11.26 18.84
C ARG A 198 -8.44 -12.01 18.60
N PHE A 199 -7.45 -11.30 18.04
CA PHE A 199 -6.13 -11.83 17.70
C PHE A 199 -4.98 -10.98 18.27
N ARG A 200 -5.24 -10.20 19.33
CA ARG A 200 -4.17 -9.54 20.08
C ARG A 200 -3.53 -10.52 21.08
N GLY A 201 -2.25 -10.32 21.32
CA GLY A 201 -1.45 -11.26 22.12
C GLY A 201 -1.30 -12.61 21.44
N TYR A 202 -1.09 -13.66 22.22
CA TYR A 202 -0.69 -14.98 21.71
C TYR A 202 -1.66 -16.10 22.09
N ASP A 203 -2.63 -15.84 22.99
CA ASP A 203 -3.52 -16.88 23.55
C ASP A 203 -4.48 -17.49 22.53
N TRP A 204 -4.76 -16.76 21.46
CA TRP A 204 -5.62 -17.22 20.36
C TRP A 204 -4.91 -18.20 19.42
N MET A 205 -3.57 -18.24 19.44
CA MET A 205 -2.78 -18.97 18.46
C MET A 205 -3.01 -20.48 18.59
N PRO A 206 -3.19 -21.21 17.48
CA PRO A 206 -3.14 -22.67 17.49
C PRO A 206 -1.69 -23.16 17.60
N GLU A 207 -1.50 -24.45 17.88
CA GLU A 207 -0.21 -25.10 17.62
C GLU A 207 0.01 -25.22 16.09
N PRO A 208 1.25 -25.08 15.58
CA PRO A 208 2.50 -24.93 16.33
C PRO A 208 2.82 -23.48 16.76
N CYS A 209 2.06 -22.48 16.30
CA CYS A 209 2.37 -21.07 16.51
C CYS A 209 2.41 -20.69 18.00
N ARG A 210 1.52 -21.26 18.82
CA ARG A 210 1.44 -20.99 20.26
C ARG A 210 2.74 -21.34 21.02
N SER A 211 3.38 -22.46 20.66
CA SER A 211 4.64 -22.91 21.25
C SER A 211 5.88 -22.51 20.43
N CYS A 212 5.71 -21.82 19.30
CA CYS A 212 6.81 -21.37 18.45
C CYS A 212 7.59 -20.20 19.08
N ASP A 213 8.92 -20.24 18.97
CA ASP A 213 9.81 -19.16 19.44
C ASP A 213 9.74 -17.89 18.55
N GLU A 214 9.09 -17.97 17.39
CA GLU A 214 8.93 -16.84 16.45
C GLU A 214 7.62 -16.08 16.60
N LYS A 215 6.70 -16.53 17.47
CA LYS A 215 5.37 -15.93 17.62
C LYS A 215 5.37 -14.46 18.01
N GLU A 216 6.43 -13.97 18.66
CA GLU A 216 6.59 -12.55 19.02
C GLU A 216 7.23 -11.73 17.89
N LYS A 217 7.77 -12.39 16.86
CA LYS A 217 8.40 -11.76 15.70
C LYS A 217 7.40 -11.60 14.55
N ASP A 218 6.60 -12.62 14.28
CA ASP A 218 5.67 -12.67 13.16
C ASP A 218 4.19 -12.59 13.55
N PHE A 219 3.87 -12.74 14.84
CA PHE A 219 2.50 -12.72 15.37
C PHE A 219 1.58 -13.82 14.79
N GLY A 220 2.15 -14.96 14.39
CA GLY A 220 1.41 -16.05 13.75
C GLY A 220 1.17 -15.83 12.25
N GLY A 221 1.75 -14.75 11.72
CA GLY A 221 1.76 -14.34 10.31
C GLY A 221 0.78 -13.25 9.92
#